data_AF-A0A950S3Q5-F1
#
_entry.id   AF-A0A950S3Q5-F1
#
_cell.length_a   1.000
_cell.length_b   1.000
_cell.length_c   1.000
_cell.angle_alpha   90.00
_cell.angle_beta   90.00
_cell.angle_gamma   90.00
#
_symmetry.space_group_name_H-M   'P 1'
#
loop_
_entity.id
_entity.type
_entity.pdbx_description
1 polymer ?
#
loop_
_entity_poly.entity_id
_entity_poly.type
_entity_poly.pdbx_seq_one_letter_code
_entity_poly.pdbx_strand_id
1 'polypeptide(L)'
;MTAAPRQQVMRRWINELRPPRRGLAYVGVRLLVYFLGLLVIVAIYGTKQRGLLTGIPIGLLTAAGTWFLLGDTPAESRRRLTLAAAVGLLIAQLTWAVGYWSAVPLVGGAALWLAFYVLSGVVEHGAGRSLDRRVGLEYAVVALIGTLLVALIAHPWSL
;
A
#
# COMPACT_ATOMS: atom_id res chain seq x y z
N MET A 1 -30.08 13.91 -35.55
CA MET A 1 -28.66 13.59 -35.26
C MET A 1 -28.59 12.86 -33.92
N THR A 2 -28.60 11.52 -33.92
CA THR A 2 -28.61 10.69 -32.70
C THR A 2 -27.67 9.50 -32.89
N ALA A 3 -26.38 9.70 -32.61
CA ALA A 3 -25.36 8.66 -32.63
C ALA A 3 -24.80 8.49 -31.21
N ALA A 4 -25.40 7.64 -30.39
CA ALA A 4 -24.89 7.32 -29.05
C ALA A 4 -25.12 5.88 -28.48
N PRO A 5 -25.64 4.85 -29.18
CA PRO A 5 -25.89 3.56 -28.53
C PRO A 5 -24.64 2.67 -28.35
N ARG A 6 -23.60 2.82 -29.19
CA ARG A 6 -22.46 1.87 -29.22
C ARG A 6 -21.52 2.01 -28.01
N GLN A 7 -21.36 3.21 -27.46
CA GLN A 7 -20.48 3.51 -26.32
C GLN A 7 -21.00 2.92 -25.00
N GLN A 8 -22.33 2.90 -24.80
CA GLN A 8 -22.95 2.32 -23.60
C GLN A 8 -22.80 0.80 -23.56
N VAL A 9 -23.00 0.13 -24.70
CA VAL A 9 -22.86 -1.32 -24.81
C VAL A 9 -21.43 -1.73 -24.50
N MET A 10 -20.43 -1.06 -25.08
CA MET A 10 -19.02 -1.39 -24.84
C MET A 10 -18.60 -1.17 -23.38
N ARG A 11 -19.09 -0.10 -22.73
CA ARG A 11 -18.87 0.12 -21.29
C ARG A 11 -19.53 -0.95 -20.41
N ARG A 12 -20.66 -1.49 -20.81
CA ARG A 12 -21.37 -2.56 -20.09
C ARG A 12 -20.58 -3.86 -20.11
N TRP A 13 -20.08 -4.28 -21.28
CA TRP A 13 -19.23 -5.47 -21.41
C TRP A 13 -17.91 -5.35 -20.62
N ILE A 14 -17.29 -4.16 -20.63
CA ILE A 14 -16.08 -3.88 -19.83
C ILE A 14 -16.36 -4.00 -18.32
N ASN A 15 -17.56 -3.63 -17.88
CA ASN A 15 -17.94 -3.75 -16.47
C ASN A 15 -18.33 -5.19 -16.08
N GLU A 16 -18.89 -5.99 -16.99
CA GLU A 16 -19.20 -7.40 -16.78
C GLU A 16 -17.95 -8.29 -16.70
N LEU A 17 -16.85 -7.88 -17.34
CA LEU A 17 -15.53 -8.52 -17.21
C LEU A 17 -14.81 -8.21 -15.90
N ARG A 18 -15.32 -7.30 -15.06
CA ARG A 18 -14.74 -7.07 -13.72
C ARG A 18 -15.23 -8.16 -12.76
N PRO A 19 -14.35 -9.02 -12.24
CA PRO A 19 -14.76 -10.06 -11.30
C PRO A 19 -15.39 -9.44 -10.04
N PRO A 20 -16.39 -10.09 -9.44
CA PRO A 20 -17.05 -9.59 -8.24
C PRO A 20 -16.05 -9.42 -7.09
N ARG A 21 -16.05 -8.24 -6.46
CA ARG A 21 -15.17 -7.80 -5.35
C ARG A 21 -15.27 -8.62 -4.05
N ARG A 22 -15.95 -9.76 -4.07
CA ARG A 22 -16.26 -10.60 -2.91
C ARG A 22 -15.78 -12.05 -3.05
N GLY A 23 -15.10 -12.39 -4.14
CA GLY A 23 -14.60 -13.74 -4.37
C GLY A 23 -13.27 -14.04 -3.65
N LEU A 24 -13.05 -15.30 -3.29
CA LEU A 24 -11.78 -15.80 -2.72
C LEU A 24 -10.56 -15.45 -3.58
N ALA A 25 -10.72 -15.39 -4.91
CA ALA A 25 -9.67 -14.97 -5.83
C ALA A 25 -9.21 -13.52 -5.60
N TYR A 26 -10.12 -12.60 -5.28
CA TYR A 26 -9.79 -11.20 -5.02
C TYR A 26 -9.00 -11.05 -3.71
N VAL A 27 -9.43 -11.75 -2.66
CA VAL A 27 -8.73 -11.80 -1.39
C VAL A 27 -7.34 -12.42 -1.57
N GLY A 28 -7.25 -13.53 -2.32
CA GLY A 28 -6.00 -14.21 -2.63
C GLY A 28 -4.99 -13.31 -3.35
N VAL A 29 -5.43 -12.57 -4.36
CA VAL A 29 -4.55 -11.63 -5.09
C VAL A 29 -4.06 -10.50 -4.17
N ARG A 30 -4.91 -9.92 -3.32
CA ARG A 30 -4.48 -8.87 -2.38
C ARG A 30 -3.49 -9.41 -1.34
N LEU A 31 -3.76 -10.59 -0.78
CA LEU A 31 -2.83 -11.27 0.11
C LEU A 31 -1.50 -11.51 -0.58
N LEU A 32 -1.51 -11.95 -1.84
CA LEU A 32 -0.30 -12.15 -2.63
C LEU A 32 0.47 -10.83 -2.81
N VAL A 33 -0.20 -9.73 -3.15
CA VAL A 33 0.44 -8.41 -3.32
C VAL A 33 1.09 -7.93 -2.02
N TYR A 34 0.38 -8.05 -0.89
CA TYR A 34 0.96 -7.69 0.40
C TYR A 34 2.12 -8.61 0.78
N PHE A 35 1.99 -9.92 0.56
CA PHE A 35 3.03 -10.89 0.89
C PHE A 35 4.29 -10.69 0.02
N LEU A 36 4.13 -10.50 -1.29
CA LEU A 36 5.23 -10.20 -2.20
C LEU A 36 5.87 -8.86 -1.83
N GLY A 37 5.05 -7.86 -1.49
CA GLY A 37 5.52 -6.57 -1.00
C GLY A 37 6.39 -6.73 0.25
N LEU A 38 5.98 -7.55 1.21
CA LEU A 38 6.76 -7.84 2.41
C LEU A 38 8.13 -8.44 2.06
N LEU A 39 8.14 -9.49 1.25
CA LEU A 39 9.37 -10.19 0.87
C LEU A 39 10.36 -9.25 0.18
N VAL A 40 9.87 -8.45 -0.77
CA VAL A 40 10.71 -7.54 -1.53
C VAL A 40 11.20 -6.37 -0.67
N ILE A 41 10.36 -5.80 0.19
CA ILE A 41 10.76 -4.74 1.13
C ILE A 41 11.83 -5.25 2.10
N VAL A 42 11.65 -6.44 2.67
CA VAL A 42 12.64 -7.07 3.57
C VAL A 42 13.94 -7.37 2.83
N ALA A 43 13.88 -7.91 1.61
CA ALA A 43 15.06 -8.19 0.80
C ALA A 43 15.85 -6.92 0.46
N ILE A 44 15.17 -5.87 0.00
CA ILE A 44 15.81 -4.58 -0.32
C ILE A 44 16.40 -3.95 0.93
N TYR A 45 15.66 -3.92 2.04
CA TYR A 45 16.14 -3.36 3.30
C TYR A 45 17.34 -4.16 3.86
N GLY A 46 17.35 -5.48 3.66
CA GLY A 46 18.44 -6.37 4.05
C GLY A 46 19.75 -6.20 3.28
N THR A 47 19.75 -5.48 2.15
CA THR A 47 20.99 -5.19 1.39
C THR A 47 21.99 -4.31 2.17
N LYS A 48 21.58 -3.72 3.31
CA LYS A 48 22.39 -2.81 4.16
C LYS A 48 23.11 -1.69 3.38
N GLN A 49 22.65 -1.35 2.17
CA GLN A 49 23.19 -0.22 1.42
C GLN A 49 22.65 1.09 1.99
N ARG A 50 23.49 2.14 1.99
CA ARG A 50 23.16 3.45 2.57
C ARG A 50 21.84 4.00 2.02
N GLY A 51 20.97 4.47 2.93
CA GLY A 51 19.52 4.67 2.77
C GLY A 51 18.98 5.45 1.57
N LEU A 52 19.83 6.19 0.82
CA LEU A 52 19.41 6.83 -0.44
C LEU A 52 19.00 5.78 -1.50
N LEU A 53 19.77 4.70 -1.63
CA LEU A 53 19.59 3.70 -2.68
C LEU A 53 18.45 2.72 -2.38
N THR A 54 18.12 2.49 -1.11
CA THR A 54 17.05 1.56 -0.70
C THR A 54 15.68 2.24 -0.66
N GLY A 55 15.60 3.54 -0.34
CA GLY A 55 14.33 4.27 -0.28
C GLY A 55 13.61 4.39 -1.62
N ILE A 56 14.34 4.62 -2.71
CA ILE A 56 13.77 4.77 -4.06
C ILE A 56 13.05 3.50 -4.53
N PRO A 57 13.69 2.31 -4.58
CA PRO A 57 13.03 1.10 -5.05
C PRO A 57 11.87 0.69 -4.14
N ILE A 58 11.97 0.86 -2.81
CA ILE A 58 10.87 0.57 -1.87
C ILE A 58 9.68 1.53 -2.11
N GLY A 59 9.95 2.83 -2.33
CA GLY A 59 8.93 3.81 -2.68
C GLY A 59 8.23 3.52 -4.01
N LEU A 60 8.98 3.14 -5.05
CA LEU A 60 8.41 2.78 -6.35
C LEU A 60 7.55 1.51 -6.26
N LEU A 61 8.01 0.50 -5.52
CA LEU A 61 7.25 -0.74 -5.31
C LEU A 61 5.91 -0.47 -4.62
N THR A 62 5.92 0.35 -3.57
CA THR A 62 4.73 0.68 -2.81
C THR A 62 3.80 1.62 -3.56
N ALA A 63 4.33 2.53 -4.39
CA ALA A 63 3.50 3.30 -5.33
C ALA A 63 2.81 2.39 -6.36
N ALA A 64 3.55 1.48 -6.99
CA ALA A 64 3.00 0.53 -7.96
C ALA A 64 1.94 -0.39 -7.33
N GLY A 65 2.22 -0.90 -6.13
CA GLY A 65 1.27 -1.71 -5.36
C GLY A 65 0.00 -0.94 -5.00
N THR A 66 0.14 0.32 -4.54
CA THR A 66 -1.01 1.20 -4.25
C THR A 66 -1.83 1.48 -5.51
N TRP A 67 -1.17 1.75 -6.64
CA TRP A 67 -1.85 1.97 -7.92
C TRP A 67 -2.66 0.75 -8.36
N PHE A 68 -2.08 -0.45 -8.22
CA PHE A 68 -2.76 -1.71 -8.51
C PHE A 68 -3.99 -1.90 -7.61
N LEU A 69 -3.86 -1.68 -6.29
CA LEU A 69 -4.95 -1.76 -5.32
C LEU A 69 -6.07 -0.74 -5.62
N LEU A 70 -5.71 0.47 -6.07
CA LEU A 70 -6.67 1.50 -6.45
C LEU A 70 -7.30 1.27 -7.83
N GLY A 71 -6.80 0.31 -8.61
CA GLY A 71 -7.32 -0.08 -9.93
C GLY A 71 -8.83 -0.33 -9.93
N ASP A 72 -9.35 -0.83 -8.82
CA ASP A 72 -10.76 -1.13 -8.65
C ASP A 72 -11.57 0.06 -8.11
N THR A 73 -10.99 1.04 -7.45
CA THR A 73 -11.75 2.13 -6.83
C THR A 73 -12.30 3.11 -7.88
N PRO A 74 -13.56 3.60 -7.84
CA PRO A 74 -14.14 4.48 -8.88
C PRO A 74 -13.51 5.90 -8.99
N ALA A 75 -12.31 6.11 -8.44
CA ALA A 75 -11.58 7.38 -8.55
C ALA A 75 -11.09 7.65 -9.98
N GLU A 76 -10.97 8.92 -10.33
CA GLU A 76 -10.38 9.39 -11.59
C GLU A 76 -8.89 9.01 -11.68
N SER A 77 -8.40 8.62 -12.87
CA SER A 77 -7.04 8.10 -13.06
C SER A 77 -5.95 9.05 -12.54
N ARG A 78 -6.14 10.37 -12.70
CA ARG A 78 -5.19 11.38 -12.20
C ARG A 78 -5.13 11.38 -10.68
N ARG A 79 -6.29 11.29 -10.01
CA ARG A 79 -6.38 11.22 -8.54
C ARG A 79 -5.77 9.93 -8.00
N ARG A 80 -5.95 8.80 -8.69
CA ARG A 80 -5.28 7.54 -8.33
C ARG A 80 -3.75 7.67 -8.41
N LEU A 81 -3.25 8.44 -9.37
CA LEU A 81 -1.80 8.56 -9.60
C LEU A 81 -1.19 9.37 -8.49
N THR A 82 -1.82 10.50 -8.17
CA THR A 82 -1.41 11.36 -7.06
C THR A 82 -1.43 10.60 -5.74
N LEU A 83 -2.46 9.79 -5.50
CA LEU A 83 -2.57 9.00 -4.28
C LEU A 83 -1.50 7.90 -4.20
N ALA A 84 -1.29 7.15 -5.27
CA ALA A 84 -0.24 6.12 -5.34
C ALA A 84 1.17 6.71 -5.19
N ALA A 85 1.45 7.82 -5.87
CA ALA A 85 2.71 8.54 -5.76
C ALA A 85 2.93 9.08 -4.35
N ALA A 86 1.89 9.62 -3.71
CA ALA A 86 1.96 10.09 -2.32
C ALA A 86 2.31 8.95 -1.34
N VAL A 87 1.69 7.77 -1.48
CA VAL A 87 2.02 6.61 -0.64
C VAL A 87 3.47 6.17 -0.85
N GLY A 88 3.92 6.05 -2.10
CA GLY A 88 5.30 5.67 -2.38
C GLY A 88 6.32 6.67 -1.84
N LEU A 89 6.03 7.98 -1.94
CA LEU A 89 6.89 9.03 -1.40
C LEU A 89 6.97 8.97 0.13
N LEU A 90 5.83 8.80 0.81
CA LEU A 90 5.79 8.65 2.27
C LEU A 90 6.60 7.44 2.72
N ILE A 91 6.44 6.30 2.04
CA ILE A 91 7.21 5.09 2.34
C ILE A 91 8.71 5.27 2.08
N ALA A 92 9.10 5.97 1.01
CA ALA A 92 10.50 6.29 0.74
C ALA A 92 11.10 7.12 1.89
N GLN A 93 10.39 8.14 2.37
CA GLN A 93 10.82 8.95 3.51
C GLN A 93 10.90 8.13 4.82
N LEU A 94 9.93 7.24 5.05
CA LEU A 94 9.96 6.34 6.20
C LEU A 94 11.12 5.35 6.12
N THR A 95 11.49 4.91 4.93
CA THR A 95 12.65 4.02 4.72
C THR A 95 13.93 4.69 5.21
N TRP A 96 14.06 6.01 5.03
CA TRP A 96 15.21 6.75 5.57
C TRP A 96 15.16 6.82 7.08
N ALA A 97 14.02 7.18 7.67
CA ALA A 97 13.85 7.26 9.12
C ALA A 97 14.18 5.92 9.80
N VAL A 98 13.66 4.82 9.26
CA VAL A 98 13.94 3.45 9.73
C VAL A 98 15.38 3.06 9.46
N GLY A 99 15.96 3.45 8.33
CA GLY A 99 17.36 3.16 7.99
C GLY A 99 18.39 3.87 8.86
N TYR A 100 18.03 4.97 9.54
CA TYR A 100 18.87 5.58 10.59
C TYR A 100 18.87 4.77 11.89
N TRP A 101 17.80 4.02 12.16
CA TRP A 101 17.77 3.08 13.26
C TRP A 101 18.44 1.79 12.81
N SER A 102 19.46 1.33 13.55
CA SER A 102 20.18 0.07 13.27
C SER A 102 19.32 -1.16 13.57
N ALA A 103 18.11 -1.20 13.00
CA ALA A 103 17.17 -2.29 13.16
C ALA A 103 17.58 -3.48 12.28
N VAL A 104 17.42 -4.68 12.82
CA VAL A 104 17.60 -5.94 12.07
C VAL A 104 16.70 -5.89 10.81
N PRO A 105 17.16 -6.40 9.65
CA PRO A 105 16.45 -6.25 8.39
C PRO A 105 14.97 -6.64 8.41
N LEU A 106 14.64 -7.68 9.16
CA LEU A 106 13.27 -8.16 9.32
C LEU A 106 12.38 -7.13 10.04
N VAL A 107 12.90 -6.49 11.09
CA VAL A 107 12.17 -5.49 11.89
C VAL A 107 11.92 -4.23 11.05
N GLY A 108 12.96 -3.72 10.39
CA GLY A 108 12.82 -2.54 9.53
C GLY A 108 11.91 -2.79 8.32
N GLY A 109 12.07 -3.94 7.67
CA GLY A 109 11.21 -4.33 6.54
C GLY A 109 9.75 -4.55 6.94
N ALA A 110 9.49 -5.19 8.09
CA ALA A 110 8.13 -5.36 8.62
C ALA A 110 7.48 -4.02 9.00
N ALA A 111 8.25 -3.08 9.56
CA ALA A 111 7.75 -1.74 9.88
C ALA A 111 7.32 -0.97 8.62
N LEU A 112 8.14 -1.02 7.56
CA LEU A 112 7.83 -0.37 6.28
C LEU A 112 6.64 -1.05 5.58
N TRP A 113 6.55 -2.37 5.66
CA TRP A 113 5.41 -3.11 5.15
C TRP A 113 4.11 -2.73 5.87
N LEU A 114 4.15 -2.62 7.20
CA LEU A 114 3.00 -2.19 7.99
C LEU A 114 2.56 -0.77 7.60
N ALA A 115 3.51 0.16 7.45
CA ALA A 115 3.22 1.50 6.98
C ALA A 115 2.56 1.49 5.61
N PHE A 116 3.05 0.64 4.69
CA PHE A 116 2.46 0.48 3.36
C PHE A 116 1.02 -0.05 3.43
N TYR A 117 0.77 -1.08 4.23
CA TYR A 117 -0.56 -1.64 4.43
C TYR A 117 -1.55 -0.59 4.94
N VAL A 118 -1.15 0.21 5.94
CA VAL A 118 -1.99 1.26 6.51
C VAL A 118 -2.26 2.36 5.47
N LEU A 119 -1.22 2.89 4.84
CA LEU A 119 -1.34 3.99 3.89
C LEU A 119 -2.17 3.60 2.66
N SER A 120 -1.91 2.42 2.08
CA SER A 120 -2.67 1.91 0.94
C SER A 120 -4.15 1.67 1.31
N GLY A 121 -4.41 1.09 2.49
CA GLY A 121 -5.76 0.88 2.99
C GLY A 121 -6.55 2.18 3.21
N VAL A 122 -5.93 3.18 3.84
CA VAL A 122 -6.54 4.51 4.03
C VAL A 122 -6.87 5.17 2.70
N VAL A 123 -5.95 5.10 1.75
CA VAL A 123 -6.12 5.70 0.42
C VAL A 123 -7.23 5.00 -0.38
N GLU A 124 -7.34 3.67 -0.29
CA GLU A 124 -8.37 2.88 -0.97
C GLU A 124 -9.77 3.19 -0.42
N HIS A 125 -9.94 3.18 0.91
CA HIS A 125 -11.22 3.55 1.56
C HIS A 125 -11.54 5.03 1.38
N GLY A 126 -10.52 5.90 1.39
CA GLY A 126 -10.63 7.33 1.13
C GLY A 126 -11.03 7.68 -0.29
N ALA A 127 -10.58 6.90 -1.26
CA ALA A 127 -10.96 7.06 -2.64
C ALA A 127 -12.37 6.52 -2.94
N GLY A 128 -12.86 5.57 -2.14
CA GLY A 128 -14.20 4.97 -2.24
C GLY A 128 -15.38 5.80 -1.71
N ARG A 129 -15.14 6.98 -1.11
CA ARG A 129 -16.16 7.82 -0.42
C ARG A 129 -16.86 7.15 0.78
N SER A 130 -16.28 6.10 1.37
CA SER A 130 -16.77 5.46 2.60
C SER A 130 -15.92 5.82 3.82
N LEU A 131 -15.43 7.06 3.89
CA LEU A 131 -14.64 7.55 5.04
C LEU A 131 -15.58 7.83 6.21
N ASP A 132 -16.04 6.76 6.83
CA ASP A 132 -16.54 6.83 8.19
C ASP A 132 -15.31 7.08 9.09
N ARG A 133 -15.33 8.14 9.91
CA ARG A 133 -14.20 8.49 10.82
C ARG A 133 -13.72 7.30 11.64
N ARG A 134 -14.63 6.35 11.88
CA ARG A 134 -14.41 5.07 12.54
C ARG A 134 -13.36 4.19 11.85
N VAL A 135 -13.38 4.09 10.52
CA VAL A 135 -12.39 3.30 9.75
C VAL A 135 -11.01 3.96 9.82
N GLY A 136 -10.97 5.30 9.76
CA GLY A 136 -9.73 6.05 9.98
C GLY A 136 -9.13 5.80 11.37
N LEU A 137 -9.99 5.68 12.39
CA LEU A 137 -9.57 5.33 13.76
C LEU A 137 -9.09 3.88 13.87
N GLU A 138 -9.78 2.93 13.24
CA GLU A 138 -9.35 1.52 13.20
C GLU A 138 -7.97 1.37 12.56
N TYR A 139 -7.70 2.06 11.45
CA TYR A 139 -6.38 2.08 10.83
C TYR A 139 -5.33 2.79 11.69
N ALA A 140 -5.68 3.88 12.37
CA ALA A 140 -4.77 4.55 13.30
C ALA A 140 -4.42 3.67 14.50
N VAL A 141 -5.38 2.88 15.00
CA VAL A 141 -5.17 1.91 16.08
C VAL A 141 -4.31 0.74 15.61
N VAL A 142 -4.56 0.19 14.42
CA VAL A 142 -3.72 -0.88 13.84
C VAL A 142 -2.31 -0.38 13.58
N ALA A 143 -2.16 0.84 13.07
CA ALA A 143 -0.86 1.50 12.92
C ALA A 143 -0.16 1.64 14.28
N LEU A 144 -0.86 2.16 15.29
CA LEU A 144 -0.32 2.34 16.63
C LEU A 144 0.10 1.00 17.27
N ILE A 145 -0.75 -0.03 17.20
CA ILE A 145 -0.47 -1.37 17.73
C ILE A 145 0.71 -2.01 17.00
N GLY A 146 0.73 -1.95 15.66
CA GLY A 146 1.82 -2.52 14.89
C GLY A 146 3.13 -1.76 15.10
N THR A 147 3.10 -0.42 15.25
CA THR A 147 4.26 0.39 15.64
C THR A 147 4.74 0.03 17.04
N LEU A 148 3.83 -0.16 18.00
CA LEU A 148 4.15 -0.62 19.37
C LEU A 148 4.77 -2.02 19.36
N LEU A 149 4.24 -2.95 18.57
CA LEU A 149 4.80 -4.30 18.40
C LEU A 149 6.21 -4.26 17.82
N VAL A 150 6.41 -3.47 16.75
CA VAL A 150 7.73 -3.27 16.15
C VAL A 150 8.69 -2.65 17.18
N ALA A 151 8.26 -1.62 17.92
CA ALA A 151 9.07 -0.98 18.94
C ALA A 151 9.42 -1.94 20.09
N LEU A 152 8.47 -2.76 20.53
CA LEU A 152 8.66 -3.76 21.58
C LEU A 152 9.63 -4.87 21.14
N ILE A 153 9.57 -5.30 19.88
CA ILE A 153 10.47 -6.30 19.29
C ILE A 153 11.86 -5.70 19.00
N ALA A 154 11.94 -4.40 18.70
CA ALA A 154 13.19 -3.67 18.51
C ALA A 154 13.92 -3.40 19.84
N HIS A 155 13.19 -3.19 20.93
CA HIS A 155 13.72 -2.88 22.26
C HIS A 155 14.79 -3.87 22.80
N PRO A 156 14.69 -5.21 22.64
CA PRO A 156 15.74 -6.12 23.12
C PRO A 156 17.08 -6.02 22.36
N TRP A 157 17.15 -5.29 21.25
CA TRP A 157 18.37 -5.14 20.45
C TRP A 157 19.08 -3.79 20.67
N SER A 158 18.57 -2.94 21.55
CA SER A 158 19.15 -1.63 21.88
C SER A 158 19.94 -1.60 23.20
N LEU A 159 20.28 -2.76 23.76
CA LEU A 159 21.12 -2.93 24.95
C LEU A 159 22.46 -3.57 24.60
#